data_AF-A0A401SYJ5-F1
#
_entry.id   AF-A0A401SYJ5-F1
#
_cell.length_a   1.000
_cell.length_b   1.000
_cell.length_c   1.000
_cell.angle_alpha   90.00
_cell.angle_beta   90.00
_cell.angle_gamma   90.00
#
_symmetry.space_group_name_H-M   'P 1'
#
loop_
_entity.id
_entity.type
_entity.pdbx_description
1 polymer ?
#
loop_
_entity_poly.entity_id
_entity_poly.type
_entity_poly.pdbx_seq_one_letter_code
_entity_poly.pdbx_strand_id
1 'polypeptide(L)'
;MSILNILFTGEERGLIREAAIKIWDREHPIGDGDAGQGEMKFPLRDPQWENQNPEHREEMMELKDLILKRIREAVPKSQNLPQAFEVRQEKDETPSAFLQRLRDSMRKYSGMNPEDPVVF
;
A
#
# COMPACT_ATOMS: atom_id res chain seq x y z
N MET A 1 -10.09 13.75 16.84
CA MET A 1 -8.91 12.87 16.87
C MET A 1 -9.08 11.81 15.78
N SER A 2 -8.28 11.85 14.72
CA SER A 2 -8.39 10.89 13.61
C SER A 2 -7.55 9.64 13.87
N ILE A 3 -7.95 8.50 13.30
CA ILE A 3 -7.18 7.24 13.39
C ILE A 3 -5.75 7.39 12.86
N LEU A 4 -5.53 8.28 11.89
CA LEU A 4 -4.22 8.62 11.36
C LEU A 4 -3.30 9.26 12.41
N ASN A 5 -3.86 10.04 13.34
CA ASN A 5 -3.09 10.66 14.42
C ASN A 5 -2.68 9.66 15.51
N ILE A 6 -3.31 8.49 15.54
CA ILE A 6 -3.00 7.41 16.48
C ILE A 6 -1.97 6.45 15.88
N LEU A 7 -2.11 6.14 14.59
CA LEU A 7 -1.33 5.09 13.92
C LEU A 7 -0.03 5.58 13.28
N PHE A 8 0.06 6.86 12.93
CA PHE A 8 1.17 7.39 12.14
C PHE A 8 1.78 8.65 12.77
N THR A 9 3.10 8.73 12.68
CA THR A 9 3.88 9.91 13.03
C THR A 9 3.55 11.07 12.10
N GLY A 10 3.92 12.29 12.49
CA GLY A 10 3.71 13.49 11.66
C GLY A 10 4.35 13.37 10.27
N GLU A 11 5.53 12.76 10.19
CA GLU A 11 6.28 12.55 8.95
C GLU A 11 5.61 11.50 8.05
N GLU A 12 5.22 10.35 8.61
CA GLU A 12 4.49 9.31 7.86
C GLU A 12 3.17 9.82 7.30
N ARG A 13 2.44 10.67 8.05
CA ARG A 13 1.23 11.31 7.52
C ARG A 13 1.53 12.24 6.34
N GLY A 14 2.66 12.94 6.37
CA GLY A 14 3.11 13.78 5.26
C GLY A 14 3.41 12.95 4.00
N LEU A 15 4.14 11.85 4.16
CA LEU A 15 4.49 10.93 3.06
C LEU A 15 3.24 10.24 2.48
N ILE A 16 2.35 9.74 3.34
CA ILE A 16 1.08 9.11 2.91
C ILE A 16 0.26 10.12 2.11
N ARG A 17 0.20 11.38 2.54
CA ARG A 17 -0.54 12.45 1.85
C ARG A 17 0.05 12.80 0.49
N GLU A 18 1.35 13.08 0.42
CA GLU A 18 2.00 13.46 -0.84
C GLU A 18 1.79 12.37 -1.88
N ALA A 19 1.96 11.13 -1.44
CA ALA A 19 1.70 9.97 -2.27
C ALA A 19 0.21 9.93 -2.67
N ALA A 20 -0.73 10.14 -1.73
CA ALA A 20 -2.19 10.15 -1.95
C ALA A 20 -2.60 11.09 -3.09
N ILE A 21 -2.19 12.36 -3.01
CA ILE A 21 -2.47 13.39 -4.01
C ILE A 21 -1.94 12.96 -5.39
N LYS A 22 -0.70 12.46 -5.45
CA LYS A 22 -0.08 12.03 -6.70
C LYS A 22 -0.81 10.88 -7.41
N ILE A 23 -1.43 9.95 -6.68
CA ILE A 23 -2.24 8.88 -7.31
C ILE A 23 -3.62 9.39 -7.67
N TRP A 24 -4.23 10.21 -6.82
CA TRP A 24 -5.51 10.83 -7.14
C TRP A 24 -5.44 11.55 -8.49
N ASP A 25 -4.42 12.39 -8.67
CA ASP A 25 -4.17 13.13 -9.93
C ASP A 25 -3.91 12.19 -11.12
N ARG A 26 -3.36 10.99 -10.88
CA ARG A 26 -3.12 9.98 -11.92
C ARG A 26 -4.40 9.24 -12.32
N GLU A 27 -5.25 8.93 -11.34
CA GLU A 27 -6.52 8.20 -11.54
C GLU A 27 -7.63 9.13 -12.04
N HIS A 28 -7.52 10.45 -11.82
CA HIS A 28 -8.45 11.49 -12.26
C HIS A 28 -7.70 12.59 -13.05
N PRO A 29 -7.45 12.41 -14.36
CA PRO A 29 -6.77 13.42 -15.15
C PRO A 29 -7.57 14.74 -15.15
N ILE A 30 -6.87 15.82 -14.80
CA ILE A 30 -7.42 17.17 -14.64
C ILE A 30 -8.13 17.60 -15.92
N GLY A 31 -9.46 17.68 -15.89
CA GLY A 31 -10.22 18.54 -16.78
C GLY A 31 -10.07 19.99 -16.29
N ASP A 32 -9.90 20.94 -17.22
CA ASP A 32 -9.76 22.39 -16.97
C ASP A 32 -10.72 22.85 -15.87
N GLY A 33 -10.23 22.98 -14.62
CA GLY A 33 -11.01 23.47 -13.48
C GLY A 33 -10.76 22.79 -12.13
N ASP A 34 -10.15 21.59 -12.09
CA ASP A 34 -10.19 20.74 -10.88
C ASP A 34 -8.85 20.58 -10.13
N ALA A 35 -7.94 21.54 -10.29
CA ALA A 35 -6.68 21.57 -9.57
C ALA A 35 -6.94 21.88 -8.07
N GLY A 36 -7.08 20.84 -7.25
CA GLY A 36 -7.25 20.97 -5.80
C GLY A 36 -8.04 19.87 -5.09
N GLN A 37 -8.73 18.97 -5.81
CA GLN A 37 -9.52 17.90 -5.17
C GLN A 37 -8.67 16.94 -4.34
N GLY A 38 -7.44 16.66 -4.75
CA GLY A 38 -6.53 15.82 -3.95
C GLY A 38 -6.30 16.39 -2.54
N GLU A 39 -6.24 17.71 -2.38
CA GLU A 39 -6.11 18.35 -1.06
C GLU A 39 -7.41 18.28 -0.25
N MET A 40 -8.56 18.32 -0.92
CA MET A 40 -9.88 18.21 -0.30
C MET A 40 -10.16 16.77 0.15
N LYS A 41 -9.70 15.78 -0.62
CA LYS A 41 -9.73 14.35 -0.30
C LYS A 41 -8.68 13.95 0.75
N PHE A 42 -7.54 14.66 0.82
CA PHE A 42 -6.51 14.49 1.85
C PHE A 42 -6.23 15.78 2.63
N PRO A 43 -7.18 16.21 3.47
CA PRO A 43 -7.06 17.46 4.19
C PRO A 43 -5.95 17.38 5.25
N LEU A 44 -5.05 18.38 5.24
CA LEU A 44 -3.99 18.56 6.26
C LEU A 44 -4.53 19.02 7.60
N ARG A 45 -5.70 19.66 7.58
CA ARG A 45 -6.41 20.21 8.73
C ARG A 45 -7.66 19.38 8.95
N ASP A 46 -8.23 19.47 10.15
CA ASP A 46 -9.51 18.83 10.43
C ASP A 46 -10.56 19.35 9.43
N PRO A 47 -11.13 18.50 8.56
CA PRO A 47 -12.14 18.92 7.59
C PRO A 47 -13.50 19.19 8.23
N GLN A 48 -13.64 19.02 9.54
CA GLN A 48 -14.89 19.16 10.28
C GLN A 48 -16.00 18.22 9.79
N TRP A 49 -15.61 17.04 9.29
CA TRP A 49 -16.56 16.03 8.82
C TRP A 49 -17.38 15.48 9.98
N GLU A 50 -18.67 15.77 9.94
CA GLU A 50 -19.66 15.29 10.89
C GLU A 50 -20.22 13.94 10.48
N ASN A 51 -20.16 12.96 11.39
CA ASN A 51 -20.76 11.64 11.17
C ASN A 51 -22.31 11.69 11.06
N GLN A 52 -22.97 12.82 11.30
CA GLN A 52 -24.42 12.92 11.09
C GLN A 52 -24.79 13.28 9.65
N ASN A 53 -23.84 13.84 8.89
CA ASN A 53 -24.03 14.19 7.49
C ASN A 53 -23.69 12.97 6.59
N PRO A 54 -24.62 12.51 5.74
CA PRO A 54 -24.36 11.40 4.82
C PRO A 54 -23.22 11.67 3.82
N GLU A 55 -23.07 12.90 3.33
CA GLU A 55 -21.97 13.27 2.40
C GLU A 55 -20.61 13.17 3.10
N HIS A 56 -20.52 13.66 4.33
CA HIS A 56 -19.29 13.55 5.13
C HIS A 56 -18.92 12.09 5.45
N ARG A 57 -19.91 11.20 5.56
CA ARG A 57 -19.66 9.76 5.74
C ARG A 57 -19.04 9.12 4.50
N GLU A 58 -19.49 9.52 3.32
CA GLU A 58 -18.93 9.07 2.06
C GLU A 58 -17.46 9.49 1.94
N GLU A 59 -17.17 10.77 2.20
CA GLU A 59 -15.80 11.30 2.23
C GLU A 59 -14.90 10.56 3.24
N MET A 60 -15.42 10.26 4.43
CA MET A 60 -14.69 9.47 5.43
C MET A 60 -14.39 8.03 4.96
N MET A 61 -15.31 7.41 4.23
CA MET A 61 -15.13 6.05 3.70
C MET A 61 -14.12 6.01 2.56
N GLU A 62 -14.18 6.96 1.64
CA GLU A 62 -13.20 7.10 0.56
C GLU A 62 -11.79 7.34 1.11
N LEU A 63 -11.65 8.23 2.10
CA LEU A 63 -10.37 8.48 2.77
C LEU A 63 -9.83 7.19 3.40
N LYS A 64 -10.68 6.41 4.09
CA LYS A 64 -10.29 5.13 4.71
C LYS A 64 -9.80 4.12 3.67
N ASP A 65 -10.54 3.93 2.58
CA ASP A 65 -10.20 2.95 1.55
C ASP A 65 -8.90 3.32 0.84
N LEU A 66 -8.70 4.62 0.61
CA LEU A 66 -7.48 5.10 -0.02
C LEU A 66 -6.28 4.97 0.93
N ILE A 67 -6.41 5.26 2.23
CA ILE A 67 -5.35 4.98 3.22
C ILE A 67 -4.98 3.50 3.26
N LEU A 68 -5.97 2.60 3.23
CA LEU A 68 -5.72 1.16 3.21
C LEU A 68 -4.98 0.72 1.93
N LYS A 69 -5.39 1.25 0.79
CA LYS A 69 -4.68 1.05 -0.49
C LYS A 69 -3.24 1.57 -0.39
N ARG A 70 -3.02 2.73 0.23
CA ARG A 70 -1.67 3.29 0.42
C ARG A 70 -0.80 2.49 1.34
N ILE A 71 -1.29 2.04 2.49
CA ILE A 71 -0.50 1.17 3.38
C ILE A 71 -0.07 -0.09 2.62
N ARG A 72 -0.97 -0.67 1.83
CA ARG A 72 -0.66 -1.84 1.01
C ARG A 72 0.39 -1.57 -0.08
N GLU A 73 0.38 -0.39 -0.69
CA GLU A 73 1.32 -0.01 -1.76
C GLU A 73 2.65 0.55 -1.24
N ALA A 74 2.61 1.30 -0.14
CA ALA A 74 3.72 2.05 0.44
C ALA A 74 4.55 1.23 1.41
N VAL A 75 3.98 0.18 2.03
CA VAL A 75 4.79 -0.85 2.67
C VAL A 75 5.55 -1.54 1.53
N PRO A 76 6.85 -1.29 1.35
CA PRO A 76 7.62 -2.13 0.47
C PRO A 76 7.41 -3.54 1.02
N LYS A 77 7.14 -4.53 0.17
CA LYS A 77 7.34 -5.92 0.60
C LYS A 77 8.80 -5.99 0.99
N SER A 78 9.13 -5.72 2.25
CA SER A 78 10.50 -5.57 2.73
C SER A 78 11.18 -6.86 2.33
N GLN A 79 12.11 -6.79 1.37
CA GLN A 79 12.70 -7.98 0.79
C GLN A 79 13.51 -8.63 1.88
N ASN A 80 12.95 -9.65 2.52
CA ASN A 80 13.63 -10.44 3.50
C ASN A 80 14.29 -11.61 2.77
N LEU A 81 15.35 -11.30 2.03
CA LEU A 81 16.13 -12.28 1.29
C LEU A 81 16.70 -13.38 2.21
N PRO A 82 17.20 -13.08 3.43
CA PRO A 82 17.59 -14.13 4.37
C PRO A 82 16.47 -15.14 4.64
N GLN A 83 15.26 -14.65 4.90
CA GLN A 83 14.07 -15.50 5.11
C GLN A 83 13.66 -16.25 3.84
N ALA A 84 13.78 -15.61 2.67
CA ALA A 84 13.44 -16.23 1.39
C ALA A 84 14.30 -17.48 1.11
N PHE A 85 15.59 -17.43 1.46
CA PHE A 85 16.57 -18.52 1.26
C PHE A 85 16.76 -19.43 2.48
N GLU A 86 15.99 -19.25 3.56
CA GLU A 86 16.10 -20.10 4.75
C GLU A 86 15.66 -21.56 4.49
N VAL A 87 14.88 -21.78 3.42
CA VAL A 87 14.37 -23.10 3.05
C VAL A 87 15.51 -24.03 2.59
N ARG A 88 15.65 -25.18 3.25
CA ARG A 88 16.61 -26.23 2.90
C ARG A 88 15.88 -27.48 2.41
N GLN A 89 16.51 -28.23 1.52
CA GLN A 89 15.98 -29.51 1.06
C GLN A 89 16.09 -30.53 2.20
N GLU A 90 14.97 -31.15 2.57
CA GLU A 90 14.97 -32.24 3.55
C GLU A 90 15.54 -33.53 2.93
N LYS A 91 16.05 -34.45 3.77
CA LYS A 91 16.71 -35.69 3.29
C LYS A 91 15.83 -36.55 2.39
N ASP A 92 14.53 -36.59 2.68
CA ASP A 92 13.55 -37.43 1.98
C ASP A 92 12.65 -36.60 1.03
N GLU A 93 12.96 -35.30 0.85
CA GLU A 93 12.19 -34.41 -0.02
C GLU A 93 12.64 -34.55 -1.47
N THR A 94 11.67 -34.80 -2.36
CA THR A 94 11.96 -34.86 -3.79
C THR A 94 12.43 -33.50 -4.30
N PRO A 95 13.32 -33.44 -5.31
CA PRO A 95 13.79 -32.17 -5.86
C PRO A 95 12.66 -31.23 -6.32
N SER A 96 11.56 -31.79 -6.85
CA SER A 96 10.40 -31.02 -7.29
C SER A 96 9.62 -30.42 -6.12
N ALA A 97 9.46 -31.15 -5.02
CA ALA A 97 8.81 -30.63 -3.81
C ALA A 97 9.64 -29.50 -3.18
N PHE A 98 10.95 -29.68 -3.11
CA PHE A 98 11.87 -28.63 -2.63
C PHE A 98 11.80 -27.37 -3.48
N LEU A 99 11.83 -27.52 -4.81
CA LEU A 99 11.72 -26.40 -5.75
C LEU A 99 10.42 -25.61 -5.54
N GLN A 100 9.30 -26.30 -5.32
CA GLN A 100 8.02 -25.64 -5.07
C GLN A 100 8.06 -24.82 -3.78
N ARG A 101 8.59 -25.40 -2.69
CA ARG A 101 8.76 -24.74 -1.39
C ARG A 101 9.66 -23.50 -1.47
N LEU A 102 10.75 -23.59 -2.24
CA LEU A 102 11.65 -22.48 -2.48
C LEU A 102 10.94 -21.34 -3.25
N ARG A 103 10.17 -21.67 -4.31
CA ARG A 103 9.38 -20.69 -5.07
C ARG A 103 8.35 -19.97 -4.21
N ASP A 104 7.68 -20.72 -3.32
CA ASP A 104 6.68 -20.16 -2.40
C ASP A 104 7.33 -19.21 -1.39
N SER A 105 8.50 -19.57 -0.86
CA SER A 105 9.28 -18.71 0.06
C SER A 105 9.75 -17.43 -0.63
N MET A 106 10.28 -17.52 -1.86
CA MET A 106 10.67 -16.36 -2.66
C MET A 106 9.48 -15.41 -2.88
N ARG A 107 8.33 -15.93 -3.32
CA ARG A 107 7.10 -15.13 -3.53
C ARG A 107 6.64 -14.41 -2.26
N LYS A 108 6.83 -15.04 -1.10
CA LYS A 108 6.40 -14.53 0.21
C LYS A 108 7.34 -13.46 0.75
N TYR A 109 8.65 -13.63 0.61
CA TYR A 109 9.62 -12.83 1.36
C TYR A 109 10.55 -11.97 0.49
N SER A 110 10.79 -12.29 -0.79
CA SER A 110 11.71 -11.52 -1.64
C SER A 110 11.04 -10.38 -2.41
N GLY A 111 9.70 -10.34 -2.42
CA GLY A 111 8.95 -9.42 -3.27
C GLY A 111 9.06 -9.71 -4.77
N MET A 112 9.77 -10.78 -5.16
CA MET A 112 9.93 -11.23 -6.55
C MET A 112 9.05 -12.45 -6.81
N ASN A 113 8.46 -12.53 -8.01
CA ASN A 113 7.85 -13.76 -8.49
C ASN A 113 8.87 -14.52 -9.35
N PRO A 114 9.32 -15.72 -8.94
CA PRO A 114 10.31 -16.50 -9.69
C PRO A 114 9.78 -17.04 -11.04
N GLU A 115 8.48 -16.92 -11.31
CA GLU A 115 7.88 -17.29 -12.59
C GLU A 115 7.75 -16.09 -13.56
N ASP A 116 8.04 -14.86 -13.10
CA ASP A 116 8.02 -13.71 -13.99
C ASP A 116 9.22 -13.80 -14.96
N PRO A 117 9.02 -13.52 -16.26
CA PRO A 117 10.11 -13.52 -17.21
C PRO A 117 11.17 -12.50 -16.80
N VAL A 118 12.43 -12.93 -16.75
CA VAL A 118 13.56 -12.04 -16.52
C VAL A 118 13.73 -11.20 -17.78
N VAL A 119 13.31 -9.93 -17.71
CA VAL A 119 13.58 -8.95 -18.76
C VAL A 119 15.02 -8.50 -18.58
N PHE A 120 15.89 -8.88 -19.51
CA PHE A 120 17.27 -8.40 -19.59
C PHE A 120 17.33 -7.06 -20.32
#